data_AF-A0A523IZB0-F1
#
_entry.id   AF-A0A523IZB0-F1
#
_cell.length_a   1.000
_cell.length_b   1.000
_cell.length_c   1.000
_cell.angle_alpha   90.00
_cell.angle_beta   90.00
_cell.angle_gamma   90.00
#
_symmetry.space_group_name_H-M   'P 1'
#
loop_
_entity.id
_entity.type
_entity.pdbx_description
1 polymer ?
#
loop_
_entity_poly.entity_id
_entity_poly.type
_entity_poly.pdbx_seq_one_letter_code
_entity_poly.pdbx_strand_id
1 'polypeptide(L)'
;MSIGDTFLRRANYDAGYLTALSISVYGRLTEKMTKFIYTILQILLVASFVASQMLLAQSSQLFSPSIERVSTQDILQAMQSQSGYDPTMSTNVARFQAEVLLSLAGKAVENDSAGTALFIGHKEWFDAYLVLTGLTKSTAPVYARLAYQHKQDLLLDFGETRVIKKIEEGNVPFMAINVIVGWPHTPELPSKYTFEDTLSTPNLKVTNHREITYRLLDFGDVIVYDEIKGLSGRPTSGLLAVLFKIIGEGRVVQSRIAITPDGLQINRARAEKGFFGVSATVTVQPNGITKKGLPQDRPELQAFETLLKRPLKIKYIPLQARVLAEMWVKGANGKLSTQVHFYKDKDYE
;
A
#
# COMPACT_ATOMS: atom_id res chain seq x y z
N MET A 1 55.60 -75.37 -42.32
CA MET A 1 55.78 -74.19 -41.45
C MET A 1 55.44 -72.94 -42.25
N SER A 2 54.34 -72.27 -41.91
CA SER A 2 53.97 -70.96 -42.46
C SER A 2 53.96 -69.97 -41.30
N ILE A 3 54.70 -68.87 -41.44
CA ILE A 3 54.98 -67.83 -40.43
C ILE A 3 53.83 -66.78 -40.41
N GLY A 4 52.63 -67.14 -40.90
CA GLY A 4 51.49 -66.23 -41.04
C GLY A 4 50.57 -66.10 -39.81
N ASP A 5 50.46 -67.12 -38.97
CA ASP A 5 49.41 -67.17 -37.93
C ASP A 5 49.78 -66.49 -36.60
N THR A 6 51.06 -66.22 -36.37
CA THR A 6 51.52 -65.66 -35.10
C THR A 6 51.38 -64.12 -35.03
N PHE A 7 51.34 -63.43 -36.18
CA PHE A 7 51.28 -61.97 -36.21
C PHE A 7 49.85 -61.42 -36.01
N LEU A 8 48.83 -62.14 -36.50
CA LEU A 8 47.42 -61.73 -36.36
C LEU A 8 46.84 -61.94 -34.95
N ARG A 9 47.40 -62.87 -34.15
CA ARG A 9 46.97 -63.05 -32.75
C ARG A 9 47.49 -61.98 -31.79
N ARG A 10 48.61 -61.32 -32.10
CA ARG A 10 49.20 -60.31 -31.19
C ARG A 10 48.52 -58.95 -31.32
N ALA A 11 48.10 -58.55 -32.52
CA ALA A 11 47.39 -57.28 -32.75
C ALA A 11 45.99 -57.24 -32.11
N ASN A 12 45.30 -58.38 -32.00
CA ASN A 12 43.97 -58.43 -31.38
C ASN A 12 43.99 -58.42 -29.84
N TYR A 13 45.10 -58.77 -29.20
CA TYR A 13 45.23 -58.71 -27.74
C TYR A 13 45.50 -57.29 -27.21
N ASP A 14 46.30 -56.50 -27.94
CA ASP A 14 46.63 -55.12 -27.53
C ASP A 14 45.47 -54.14 -27.76
N ALA A 15 44.64 -54.37 -28.79
CA ALA A 15 43.44 -53.57 -29.05
C ALA A 15 42.37 -53.73 -27.95
N GLY A 16 42.22 -54.94 -27.40
CA GLY A 16 41.26 -55.23 -26.31
C GLY A 16 41.66 -54.65 -24.95
N TYR A 17 42.97 -54.61 -24.65
CA TYR A 17 43.47 -54.01 -23.41
C TYR A 17 43.36 -52.48 -23.41
N LEU A 18 43.61 -51.82 -24.55
CA LEU A 18 43.48 -50.38 -24.68
C LEU A 18 42.02 -49.91 -24.66
N THR A 19 41.08 -50.68 -25.21
CA THR A 19 39.64 -50.38 -25.09
C THR A 19 39.14 -50.57 -23.65
N ALA A 20 39.52 -51.66 -22.96
CA ALA A 20 39.11 -51.90 -21.58
C ALA A 20 39.67 -50.87 -20.58
N LEU A 21 40.92 -50.41 -20.76
CA LEU A 21 41.51 -49.33 -19.96
C LEU A 21 40.84 -47.98 -20.25
N SER A 22 40.50 -47.67 -21.51
CA SER A 22 39.78 -46.44 -21.85
C SER A 22 38.38 -46.39 -21.22
N ILE A 23 37.64 -47.51 -21.22
CA ILE A 23 36.28 -47.61 -20.64
C ILE A 23 36.33 -47.53 -19.11
N SER A 24 37.31 -48.16 -18.45
CA SER A 24 37.48 -48.12 -16.99
C SER A 24 37.89 -46.73 -16.48
N VAL A 25 38.75 -46.03 -17.22
CA VAL A 25 39.19 -44.66 -16.90
C VAL A 25 38.09 -43.64 -17.20
N TYR A 26 37.38 -43.76 -18.34
CA TYR A 26 36.21 -42.92 -18.63
C TYR A 26 35.06 -43.16 -17.65
N GLY A 27 34.81 -44.41 -17.22
CA GLY A 27 33.81 -44.73 -16.20
C GLY A 27 34.11 -44.11 -14.84
N ARG A 28 35.37 -44.15 -14.38
CA ARG A 28 35.78 -43.51 -13.12
C ARG A 28 35.84 -41.98 -13.20
N LEU A 29 36.20 -41.41 -14.35
CA LEU A 29 36.17 -39.96 -14.58
C LEU A 29 34.73 -39.43 -14.64
N THR A 30 33.82 -40.14 -15.31
CA THR A 30 32.40 -39.78 -15.37
C THR A 30 31.73 -39.91 -14.00
N GLU A 31 32.03 -40.95 -13.21
CA GLU A 31 31.48 -41.07 -11.85
C GLU A 31 32.01 -39.98 -10.90
N LYS A 32 33.31 -39.65 -10.96
CA LYS A 32 33.90 -38.56 -10.16
C LYS A 32 33.39 -37.18 -10.60
N MET A 33 33.27 -36.93 -11.90
CA MET A 33 32.68 -35.69 -12.41
C MET A 33 31.20 -35.58 -12.03
N THR A 34 30.45 -36.68 -12.11
CA THR A 34 29.02 -36.69 -11.74
C THR A 34 28.86 -36.42 -10.25
N LYS A 35 29.66 -37.07 -9.39
CA LYS A 35 29.68 -36.78 -7.94
C LYS A 35 30.10 -35.33 -7.65
N PHE A 36 31.10 -34.81 -8.35
CA PHE A 36 31.56 -33.42 -8.18
C PHE A 36 30.49 -32.40 -8.61
N ILE A 37 29.82 -32.62 -9.75
CA ILE A 37 28.71 -31.79 -10.23
C ILE A 37 27.53 -31.86 -9.26
N TYR A 38 27.15 -33.04 -8.77
CA TYR A 38 26.09 -33.20 -7.77
C TYR A 38 26.40 -32.46 -6.46
N THR A 39 27.64 -32.54 -5.97
CA THR A 39 28.07 -31.81 -4.77
C THR A 39 28.00 -30.29 -4.98
N ILE A 40 28.45 -29.79 -6.14
CA ILE A 40 28.33 -28.36 -6.47
C ILE A 40 26.85 -27.94 -6.56
N LEU A 41 26.00 -28.75 -7.20
CA LEU A 41 24.56 -28.46 -7.30
C LEU A 41 23.89 -28.44 -5.92
N GLN A 42 24.23 -29.38 -5.03
CA GLN A 42 23.71 -29.42 -3.67
C GLN A 42 24.17 -28.21 -2.85
N ILE A 43 25.44 -27.81 -2.96
CA ILE A 43 25.96 -26.61 -2.28
C ILE A 43 25.23 -25.35 -2.80
N LEU A 44 25.04 -25.22 -4.11
CA LEU A 44 24.32 -24.10 -4.71
C LEU A 44 22.83 -24.07 -4.32
N LEU A 45 22.16 -25.23 -4.26
CA LEU A 45 20.77 -25.35 -3.82
C LEU A 45 20.62 -24.99 -2.33
N VAL A 46 21.51 -25.46 -1.46
CA VAL A 46 21.50 -25.12 -0.04
C VAL A 46 21.82 -23.64 0.18
N ALA A 47 22.81 -23.08 -0.52
CA ALA A 47 23.10 -21.65 -0.45
C ALA A 47 21.94 -20.79 -0.94
N SER A 48 21.25 -21.20 -2.01
CA SER A 48 20.05 -20.52 -2.52
C SER A 48 18.87 -20.64 -1.55
N PHE A 49 18.72 -21.79 -0.88
CA PHE A 49 17.72 -21.98 0.16
C PHE A 49 18.02 -21.13 1.40
N VAL A 50 19.27 -21.08 1.86
CA VAL A 50 19.67 -20.23 3.00
C VAL A 50 19.56 -18.74 2.66
N ALA A 51 19.94 -18.33 1.45
CA ALA A 51 19.79 -16.95 0.99
C ALA A 51 18.32 -16.54 0.84
N SER A 52 17.44 -17.44 0.36
CA SER A 52 16.00 -17.19 0.31
C SER A 52 15.37 -17.16 1.70
N GLN A 53 15.79 -18.03 2.63
CA GLN A 53 15.37 -17.98 4.04
C GLN A 53 15.89 -16.72 4.75
N MET A 54 17.11 -16.25 4.45
CA MET A 54 17.64 -14.99 4.99
C MET A 54 16.94 -13.75 4.38
N LEU A 55 16.59 -13.76 3.09
CA LEU A 55 15.76 -12.71 2.49
C LEU A 55 14.36 -12.70 3.11
N LEU A 56 13.77 -13.87 3.34
CA LEU A 56 12.47 -14.01 4.00
C LEU A 56 12.56 -13.55 5.47
N ALA A 57 13.62 -13.89 6.20
CA ALA A 57 13.83 -13.49 7.59
C ALA A 57 14.14 -11.99 7.76
N GLN A 58 14.88 -11.37 6.83
CA GLN A 58 15.08 -9.92 6.80
C GLN A 58 13.80 -9.18 6.37
N SER A 59 12.96 -9.79 5.54
CA SER A 59 11.67 -9.20 5.13
C SER A 59 10.60 -9.22 6.23
N SER A 60 10.77 -10.05 7.27
CA SER A 60 9.81 -10.15 8.39
C SER A 60 9.95 -9.06 9.47
N GLN A 61 10.86 -8.10 9.35
CA GLN A 61 11.07 -7.01 10.32
C GLN A 61 10.81 -5.61 9.73
N LEU A 62 9.73 -5.44 8.94
CA LEU A 62 9.46 -4.16 8.28
C LEU A 62 8.15 -3.48 8.69
N PHE A 63 7.33 -4.13 9.52
CA PHE A 63 6.18 -3.53 10.18
C PHE A 63 6.50 -3.37 11.67
N SER A 64 5.91 -2.35 12.32
CA SER A 64 6.12 -2.15 13.76
C SER A 64 5.75 -3.40 14.57
N PRO A 65 6.60 -3.85 15.52
CA PRO A 65 6.33 -5.05 16.31
C PRO A 65 5.21 -4.85 17.34
N SER A 66 4.84 -3.61 17.62
CA SER A 66 3.77 -3.21 18.54
C SER A 66 2.68 -2.45 17.79
N ILE A 67 1.45 -2.62 18.26
CA ILE A 67 0.29 -1.86 17.80
C ILE A 67 -0.38 -1.25 19.04
N GLU A 68 -0.53 0.06 19.04
CA GLU A 68 -1.27 0.80 20.05
C GLU A 68 -2.66 1.17 19.51
N ARG A 69 -3.69 1.00 20.34
CA ARG A 69 -5.05 1.41 20.00
C ARG A 69 -5.26 2.86 20.41
N VAL A 70 -5.58 3.72 19.45
CA VAL A 70 -5.80 5.14 19.70
C VAL A 70 -7.14 5.34 20.43
N SER A 71 -7.12 6.13 21.50
CA SER A 71 -8.32 6.44 22.26
C SER A 71 -9.25 7.39 21.50
N THR A 72 -10.56 7.36 21.81
CA THR A 72 -11.52 8.33 21.25
C THR A 72 -11.14 9.77 21.60
N GLN A 73 -10.55 10.00 22.78
CA GLN A 73 -10.13 11.33 23.22
C GLN A 73 -8.95 11.85 22.39
N ASP A 74 -7.95 11.01 22.11
CA ASP A 74 -6.81 11.40 21.27
C ASP A 74 -7.25 11.66 19.83
N ILE A 75 -8.16 10.83 19.29
CA ILE A 75 -8.74 11.07 17.96
C ILE A 75 -9.48 12.41 17.94
N LEU A 76 -10.34 12.67 18.93
CA LEU A 76 -11.08 13.93 19.02
C LEU A 76 -10.14 15.13 19.14
N GLN A 77 -9.08 15.04 19.95
CA GLN A 77 -8.09 16.10 20.08
C GLN A 77 -7.40 16.39 18.74
N ALA A 78 -6.97 15.34 18.02
CA ALA A 78 -6.37 15.47 16.69
C ALA A 78 -7.36 16.00 15.64
N MET A 79 -8.66 15.73 15.78
CA MET A 79 -9.70 16.31 14.94
C MET A 79 -9.94 17.79 15.26
N GLN A 80 -9.95 18.17 16.54
CA GLN A 80 -10.18 19.55 17.00
C GLN A 80 -9.01 20.48 16.71
N SER A 81 -7.79 19.96 16.54
CA SER A 81 -6.66 20.77 16.09
C SER A 81 -6.75 21.19 14.62
N GLN A 82 -7.67 20.60 13.84
CA GLN A 82 -7.87 20.95 12.44
C GLN A 82 -8.87 22.09 12.31
N SER A 83 -8.59 23.02 11.41
CA SER A 83 -9.42 24.21 11.23
C SER A 83 -9.33 24.79 9.81
N GLY A 84 -10.19 25.76 9.50
CA GLY A 84 -10.18 26.49 8.24
C GLY A 84 -10.94 25.83 7.09
N TYR A 85 -11.76 24.82 7.37
CA TYR A 85 -12.70 24.20 6.42
C TYR A 85 -13.80 23.42 7.16
N ASP A 86 -14.86 23.07 6.43
CA ASP A 86 -15.97 22.26 6.94
C ASP A 86 -15.67 20.76 6.77
N PRO A 87 -15.49 19.98 7.87
CA PRO A 87 -15.20 18.55 7.81
C PRO A 87 -16.43 17.69 7.51
N THR A 88 -17.62 18.30 7.36
CA THR A 88 -18.86 17.61 6.94
C THR A 88 -19.01 17.54 5.42
N MET A 89 -18.21 18.33 4.69
CA MET A 89 -18.18 18.32 3.24
C MET A 89 -17.27 17.22 2.70
N SER A 90 -17.82 16.34 1.87
CA SER A 90 -17.11 15.15 1.36
C SER A 90 -15.81 15.49 0.59
N THR A 91 -15.77 16.64 -0.08
CA THR A 91 -14.61 17.14 -0.83
C THR A 91 -13.43 17.54 0.05
N ASN A 92 -13.68 17.79 1.35
CA ASN A 92 -12.66 18.10 2.34
C ASN A 92 -12.19 16.85 3.10
N VAL A 93 -12.84 15.69 2.93
CA VAL A 93 -12.56 14.48 3.72
C VAL A 93 -11.14 13.99 3.57
N ALA A 94 -10.57 14.04 2.36
CA ALA A 94 -9.18 13.66 2.15
C ALA A 94 -8.25 14.55 2.99
N ARG A 95 -8.38 15.89 2.91
CA ARG A 95 -7.59 16.80 3.73
C ARG A 95 -7.78 16.54 5.23
N PHE A 96 -9.03 16.45 5.67
CA PHE A 96 -9.36 16.17 7.08
C PHE A 96 -8.71 14.89 7.58
N GLN A 97 -8.85 13.81 6.83
CA GLN A 97 -8.26 12.54 7.21
C GLN A 97 -6.72 12.62 7.21
N ALA A 98 -6.10 13.22 6.20
CA ALA A 98 -4.64 13.39 6.18
C ALA A 98 -4.13 14.11 7.43
N GLU A 99 -4.70 15.29 7.71
CA GLU A 99 -4.24 16.15 8.81
C GLU A 99 -4.43 15.46 10.18
N VAL A 100 -5.54 14.75 10.39
CA VAL A 100 -5.77 13.97 11.63
C VAL A 100 -4.77 12.82 11.75
N LEU A 101 -4.55 12.04 10.69
CA LEU A 101 -3.64 10.89 10.75
C LEU A 101 -2.17 11.33 10.92
N LEU A 102 -1.77 12.43 10.26
CA LEU A 102 -0.44 13.03 10.43
C LEU A 102 -0.25 13.56 11.85
N SER A 103 -1.27 14.22 12.43
CA SER A 103 -1.22 14.70 13.82
C SER A 103 -1.06 13.54 14.82
N LEU A 104 -1.83 12.47 14.66
CA LEU A 104 -1.72 11.28 15.51
C LEU A 104 -0.36 10.59 15.38
N ALA A 105 0.13 10.41 14.15
CA ALA A 105 1.44 9.82 13.91
C ALA A 105 2.58 10.69 14.46
N GLY A 106 2.50 12.03 14.30
CA GLY A 106 3.48 12.96 14.87
C GLY A 106 3.56 12.86 16.39
N LYS A 107 2.41 12.89 17.07
CA LYS A 107 2.34 12.71 18.53
C LYS A 107 2.92 11.35 18.96
N ALA A 108 2.67 10.29 18.19
CA ALA A 108 3.23 8.98 18.49
C ALA A 108 4.76 8.92 18.31
N VAL A 109 5.30 9.55 17.26
CA VAL A 109 6.76 9.64 17.03
C VAL A 109 7.46 10.44 18.14
N GLU A 110 6.83 11.50 18.66
CA GLU A 110 7.36 12.27 19.78
C GLU A 110 7.46 11.45 21.07
N ASN A 111 6.51 10.55 21.31
CA ASN A 111 6.44 9.72 22.52
C ASN A 111 7.25 8.42 22.40
N ASP A 112 7.33 7.84 21.20
CA ASP A 112 8.02 6.58 20.92
C ASP A 112 8.69 6.63 19.54
N SER A 113 9.98 6.94 19.52
CA SER A 113 10.79 6.97 18.29
C SER A 113 11.02 5.58 17.68
N ALA A 114 10.78 4.49 18.42
CA ALA A 114 10.78 3.14 17.85
C ALA A 114 9.59 2.94 16.89
N GLY A 115 8.54 3.74 17.08
CA GLY A 115 7.38 3.92 16.21
C GLY A 115 6.43 2.73 16.22
N THR A 116 5.78 2.56 17.37
CA THR A 116 4.58 1.73 17.53
C THR A 116 3.52 2.09 16.49
N ALA A 117 3.00 1.11 15.76
CA ALA A 117 1.92 1.34 14.80
C ALA A 117 0.61 1.71 15.54
N LEU A 118 -0.25 2.52 14.90
CA LEU A 118 -1.49 2.97 15.50
C LEU A 118 -2.69 2.29 14.86
N PHE A 119 -3.53 1.68 15.69
CA PHE A 119 -4.83 1.15 15.32
C PHE A 119 -5.94 2.11 15.73
N ILE A 120 -6.77 2.51 14.78
CA ILE A 120 -7.89 3.42 14.97
C ILE A 120 -9.17 2.65 14.64
N GLY A 121 -9.99 2.40 15.65
CA GLY A 121 -11.26 1.71 15.43
C GLY A 121 -12.32 2.62 14.82
N HIS A 122 -13.16 2.06 13.94
CA HIS A 122 -14.27 2.73 13.27
C HIS A 122 -15.24 3.39 14.25
N LYS A 123 -15.48 2.74 15.41
CA LYS A 123 -16.37 3.27 16.45
C LYS A 123 -15.75 4.49 17.11
N GLU A 124 -14.49 4.40 17.52
CA GLU A 124 -13.78 5.51 18.15
C GLU A 124 -13.65 6.71 17.21
N TRP A 125 -13.36 6.45 15.93
CA TRP A 125 -13.34 7.49 14.89
C TRP A 125 -14.71 8.15 14.69
N PHE A 126 -15.76 7.35 14.52
CA PHE A 126 -17.11 7.86 14.25
C PHE A 126 -17.67 8.63 15.45
N ASP A 127 -17.48 8.13 16.67
CA ASP A 127 -17.94 8.81 17.88
C ASP A 127 -17.20 10.15 18.07
N ALA A 128 -15.87 10.20 17.86
CA ALA A 128 -15.11 11.45 17.88
C ALA A 128 -15.59 12.43 16.80
N TYR A 129 -15.87 11.94 15.58
CA TYR A 129 -16.39 12.75 14.49
C TYR A 129 -17.76 13.37 14.80
N LEU A 130 -18.67 12.62 15.44
CA LEU A 130 -19.98 13.15 15.86
C LEU A 130 -19.83 14.23 16.93
N VAL A 131 -18.92 14.05 17.89
CA VAL A 131 -18.62 15.07 18.91
C VAL A 131 -18.05 16.34 18.28
N LEU A 132 -17.09 16.20 17.36
CA LEU A 132 -16.49 17.33 16.63
C LEU A 132 -17.54 18.14 15.87
N THR A 133 -18.41 17.46 15.14
CA THR A 133 -19.34 18.09 14.20
C THR A 133 -20.68 18.48 14.82
N GLY A 134 -20.98 17.99 16.03
CA GLY A 134 -22.29 18.14 16.66
C GLY A 134 -23.42 17.39 15.95
N LEU A 135 -23.10 16.54 14.96
CA LEU A 135 -24.08 15.78 14.21
C LEU A 135 -24.58 14.57 14.99
N THR A 136 -25.80 14.15 14.67
CA THR A 136 -26.34 12.86 15.12
C THR A 136 -25.90 11.74 14.17
N LYS A 137 -25.98 10.48 14.61
CA LYS A 137 -25.73 9.31 13.75
C LYS A 137 -26.55 9.33 12.46
N SER A 138 -27.80 9.79 12.53
CA SER A 138 -28.71 9.86 11.38
C SER A 138 -28.38 10.99 10.41
N THR A 139 -27.85 12.11 10.90
CA THR A 139 -27.55 13.31 10.11
C THR A 139 -26.08 13.38 9.66
N ALA A 140 -25.22 12.48 10.14
CA ALA A 140 -23.85 12.36 9.65
C ALA A 140 -23.82 12.07 8.13
N PRO A 141 -22.81 12.58 7.40
CA PRO A 141 -22.66 12.31 5.97
C PRO A 141 -22.65 10.82 5.63
N VAL A 142 -23.14 10.47 4.44
CA VAL A 142 -23.27 9.08 3.97
C VAL A 142 -21.94 8.33 4.06
N TYR A 143 -20.83 8.95 3.66
CA TYR A 143 -19.51 8.32 3.71
C TYR A 143 -19.11 7.93 5.14
N ALA A 144 -19.36 8.79 6.13
CA ALA A 144 -19.00 8.55 7.53
C ALA A 144 -19.87 7.45 8.13
N ARG A 145 -21.18 7.49 7.85
CA ARG A 145 -22.11 6.45 8.31
C ARG A 145 -21.78 5.08 7.72
N LEU A 146 -21.47 5.01 6.42
CA LEU A 146 -21.12 3.75 5.76
C LEU A 146 -19.78 3.19 6.27
N ALA A 147 -18.78 4.04 6.48
CA ALA A 147 -17.53 3.63 7.09
C ALA A 147 -17.77 2.98 8.48
N TYR A 148 -18.62 3.60 9.31
CA TYR A 148 -19.02 3.04 10.60
C TYR A 148 -19.81 1.72 10.48
N GLN A 149 -20.82 1.67 9.60
CA GLN A 149 -21.67 0.49 9.40
C GLN A 149 -20.89 -0.72 8.88
N HIS A 150 -19.93 -0.49 7.98
CA HIS A 150 -19.05 -1.53 7.46
C HIS A 150 -17.86 -1.83 8.37
N LYS A 151 -17.76 -1.17 9.53
CA LYS A 151 -16.69 -1.38 10.51
C LYS A 151 -15.31 -1.06 9.93
N GLN A 152 -15.17 0.07 9.24
CA GLN A 152 -13.92 0.47 8.61
C GLN A 152 -12.87 0.94 9.64
N ASP A 153 -11.97 0.04 10.04
CA ASP A 153 -10.85 0.36 10.93
C ASP A 153 -9.64 0.86 10.12
N LEU A 154 -8.76 1.62 10.78
CA LEU A 154 -7.50 2.09 10.19
C LEU A 154 -6.31 1.55 10.97
N LEU A 155 -5.23 1.27 10.24
CA LEU A 155 -3.92 0.98 10.79
C LEU A 155 -2.89 1.89 10.12
N LEU A 156 -2.09 2.55 10.97
CA LEU A 156 -1.02 3.45 10.57
C LEU A 156 0.32 2.85 10.98
N ASP A 157 1.21 2.68 10.03
CA ASP A 157 2.60 2.33 10.29
C ASP A 157 3.48 3.38 9.65
N PHE A 158 4.22 4.08 10.49
CA PHE A 158 4.99 5.26 10.09
C PHE A 158 6.45 5.05 10.44
N GLY A 159 7.33 5.86 9.87
CA GLY A 159 8.78 5.75 10.03
C GLY A 159 9.44 5.55 8.68
N GLU A 160 10.38 6.43 8.34
CA GLU A 160 10.95 6.51 6.99
C GLU A 160 11.45 5.15 6.48
N THR A 161 12.21 4.42 7.29
CA THR A 161 12.79 3.12 6.91
C THR A 161 11.79 1.97 6.81
N ARG A 162 10.59 2.11 7.38
CA ARG A 162 9.48 1.14 7.27
C ARG A 162 8.57 1.42 6.08
N VAL A 163 8.54 2.66 5.59
CA VAL A 163 7.64 3.08 4.52
C VAL A 163 8.39 3.22 3.19
N ILE A 164 9.56 3.85 3.21
CA ILE A 164 10.34 4.23 2.04
C ILE A 164 11.56 3.31 1.91
N LYS A 165 11.65 2.61 0.78
CA LYS A 165 12.83 1.82 0.42
C LYS A 165 13.90 2.71 -0.23
N LYS A 166 13.47 3.59 -1.14
CA LYS A 166 14.35 4.49 -1.88
C LYS A 166 13.56 5.62 -2.52
N ILE A 167 14.06 6.85 -2.42
CA ILE A 167 13.59 7.98 -3.22
C ILE A 167 14.42 8.03 -4.50
N GLU A 168 13.77 7.92 -5.65
CA GLU A 168 14.42 7.96 -6.97
C GLU A 168 14.35 9.36 -7.58
N GLU A 169 13.30 10.12 -7.27
CA GLU A 169 13.10 11.49 -7.74
C GLU A 169 12.18 12.24 -6.76
N GLY A 170 12.53 13.49 -6.42
CA GLY A 170 11.80 14.33 -5.47
C GLY A 170 12.52 14.52 -4.14
N ASN A 171 11.88 15.26 -3.23
CA ASN A 171 12.42 15.52 -1.88
C ASN A 171 12.14 14.35 -0.93
N VAL A 172 12.82 14.34 0.22
CA VAL A 172 12.47 13.47 1.35
C VAL A 172 11.27 14.08 2.08
N PRO A 173 10.19 13.32 2.34
CA PRO A 173 9.07 13.82 3.14
C PRO A 173 9.49 13.95 4.61
N PHE A 174 8.90 14.91 5.32
CA PHE A 174 9.05 15.02 6.78
C PHE A 174 8.43 13.82 7.49
N MET A 175 7.36 13.25 6.92
CA MET A 175 6.72 12.06 7.45
C MET A 175 6.21 11.18 6.31
N ALA A 176 6.34 9.87 6.50
CA ALA A 176 5.77 8.87 5.62
C ALA A 176 5.00 7.84 6.45
N ILE A 177 3.77 7.54 6.02
CA ILE A 177 2.86 6.63 6.71
C ILE A 177 2.32 5.61 5.71
N ASN A 178 2.48 4.33 6.02
CA ASN A 178 1.68 3.23 5.49
C ASN A 178 0.28 3.33 6.09
N VAL A 179 -0.74 3.60 5.27
CA VAL A 179 -2.13 3.61 5.72
C VAL A 179 -2.87 2.42 5.14
N ILE A 180 -3.51 1.67 6.04
CA ILE A 180 -4.41 0.58 5.71
C ILE A 180 -5.78 0.93 6.29
N VAL A 181 -6.81 0.86 5.47
CA VAL A 181 -8.21 0.95 5.89
C VAL A 181 -8.89 -0.33 5.47
N GLY A 182 -9.66 -0.95 6.36
CA GLY A 182 -10.35 -2.16 5.96
C GLY A 182 -11.48 -2.62 6.84
N TRP A 183 -11.96 -3.81 6.48
CA TRP A 183 -13.08 -4.59 6.99
C TRP A 183 -12.86 -6.04 7.44
N PRO A 184 -13.53 -6.65 8.44
CA PRO A 184 -13.37 -8.09 8.64
C PRO A 184 -13.99 -8.88 7.47
N HIS A 185 -13.31 -9.95 7.04
CA HIS A 185 -13.86 -10.91 6.11
C HIS A 185 -14.90 -11.77 6.84
N THR A 186 -16.18 -11.40 6.69
CA THR A 186 -17.31 -12.10 7.30
C THR A 186 -18.40 -12.33 6.26
N PRO A 187 -19.22 -13.40 6.37
CA PRO A 187 -20.36 -13.60 5.47
C PRO A 187 -21.33 -12.42 5.46
N GLU A 188 -21.43 -11.67 6.56
CA GLU A 188 -22.35 -10.54 6.71
C GLU A 188 -21.83 -9.24 6.07
N LEU A 189 -20.52 -9.09 5.87
CA LEU A 189 -19.93 -7.86 5.33
C LEU A 189 -19.39 -8.06 3.91
N PRO A 190 -19.78 -7.19 2.95
CA PRO A 190 -19.42 -7.38 1.55
C PRO A 190 -17.92 -7.17 1.33
N SER A 191 -17.40 -7.63 0.18
CA SER A 191 -16.00 -7.39 -0.23
C SER A 191 -15.77 -5.99 -0.80
N LYS A 192 -16.83 -5.25 -1.06
CA LYS A 192 -16.86 -3.85 -1.46
C LYS A 192 -18.24 -3.25 -1.23
N TYR A 193 -18.35 -1.95 -1.10
CA TYR A 193 -19.63 -1.23 -1.13
C TYR A 193 -19.51 0.04 -1.96
N THR A 194 -20.65 0.52 -2.45
CA THR A 194 -20.72 1.70 -3.31
C THR A 194 -21.77 2.65 -2.78
N PHE A 195 -21.50 3.95 -2.86
CA PHE A 195 -22.46 5.00 -2.55
C PHE A 195 -22.38 6.16 -3.53
N GLU A 196 -23.46 6.92 -3.61
CA GLU A 196 -23.51 8.21 -4.29
C GLU A 196 -23.20 9.30 -3.27
N ASP A 197 -22.12 10.04 -3.53
CA ASP A 197 -21.74 11.22 -2.80
C ASP A 197 -22.39 12.44 -3.47
N THR A 198 -23.42 12.95 -2.83
CA THR A 198 -24.16 14.14 -3.27
C THR A 198 -23.67 15.42 -2.60
N LEU A 199 -22.69 15.33 -1.68
CA LEU A 199 -22.10 16.49 -1.03
C LEU A 199 -20.91 17.04 -1.83
N SER A 200 -20.39 16.27 -2.78
CA SER A 200 -19.38 16.73 -3.72
C SER A 200 -19.99 17.42 -4.94
N THR A 201 -19.23 18.34 -5.53
CA THR A 201 -19.57 18.98 -6.81
C THR A 201 -18.41 18.77 -7.81
N PRO A 202 -18.58 17.99 -8.89
CA PRO A 202 -19.77 17.22 -9.23
C PRO A 202 -20.00 16.06 -8.24
N ASN A 203 -21.24 15.56 -8.21
CA ASN A 203 -21.59 14.35 -7.46
C ASN A 203 -20.73 13.20 -7.96
N LEU A 204 -20.37 12.30 -7.05
CA LEU A 204 -19.51 11.16 -7.34
C LEU A 204 -20.20 9.85 -6.95
N LYS A 205 -20.04 8.83 -7.78
CA LYS A 205 -20.22 7.45 -7.35
C LYS A 205 -18.87 6.94 -6.86
N VAL A 206 -18.82 6.49 -5.61
CA VAL A 206 -17.60 6.00 -4.97
C VAL A 206 -17.79 4.55 -4.58
N THR A 207 -16.79 3.72 -4.90
CA THR A 207 -16.73 2.31 -4.53
C THR A 207 -15.51 2.08 -3.65
N ASN A 208 -15.77 1.63 -2.43
CA ASN A 208 -14.76 1.23 -1.46
C ASN A 208 -14.63 -0.28 -1.51
N HIS A 209 -13.42 -0.78 -1.72
CA HIS A 209 -13.09 -2.19 -1.55
C HIS A 209 -12.76 -2.48 -0.08
N ARG A 210 -12.92 -3.74 0.34
CA ARG A 210 -12.66 -4.20 1.72
C ARG A 210 -11.31 -3.77 2.25
N GLU A 211 -10.32 -3.67 1.38
CA GLU A 211 -8.97 -3.24 1.72
C GLU A 211 -8.62 -2.05 0.86
N ILE A 212 -8.37 -0.92 1.52
CA ILE A 212 -7.89 0.32 0.93
C ILE A 212 -6.51 0.55 1.49
N THR A 213 -5.53 0.79 0.62
CA THR A 213 -4.16 1.05 1.04
C THR A 213 -3.58 2.22 0.29
N TYR A 214 -2.73 2.99 0.95
CA TYR A 214 -1.99 4.09 0.35
C TYR A 214 -0.78 4.46 1.21
N ARG A 215 0.09 5.31 0.64
CA ARG A 215 1.17 6.01 1.34
C ARG A 215 0.72 7.44 1.58
N LEU A 216 0.70 7.88 2.84
CA LEU A 216 0.48 9.27 3.18
C LEU A 216 1.83 9.92 3.46
N LEU A 217 2.18 10.92 2.66
CA LEU A 217 3.44 11.65 2.76
C LEU A 217 3.17 13.11 3.09
N ASP A 218 3.94 13.64 4.02
CA ASP A 218 3.94 15.05 4.38
C ASP A 218 5.25 15.70 3.96
N PHE A 219 5.17 16.73 3.12
CA PHE A 219 6.28 17.58 2.70
C PHE A 219 6.20 19.00 3.32
N GLY A 220 5.24 19.23 4.23
CA GLY A 220 4.98 20.51 4.88
C GLY A 220 4.17 21.48 4.01
N ASP A 221 4.54 21.63 2.74
CA ASP A 221 3.80 22.45 1.76
C ASP A 221 2.83 21.64 0.89
N VAL A 222 3.02 20.32 0.84
CA VAL A 222 2.22 19.37 0.07
C VAL A 222 1.97 18.10 0.88
N ILE A 223 0.73 17.66 0.88
CA ILE A 223 0.34 16.32 1.32
C ILE A 223 0.16 15.44 0.08
N VAL A 224 0.75 14.25 0.09
CA VAL A 224 0.62 13.28 -1.01
C VAL A 224 0.00 11.98 -0.51
N TYR A 225 -1.07 11.57 -1.16
CA TYR A 225 -1.57 10.21 -1.17
C TYR A 225 -0.97 9.50 -2.38
N ASP A 226 -0.11 8.52 -2.16
CA ASP A 226 0.53 7.76 -3.22
C ASP A 226 0.18 6.27 -3.16
N GLU A 227 0.34 5.58 -4.29
CA GLU A 227 -0.01 4.16 -4.48
C GLU A 227 -1.40 3.77 -3.93
N ILE A 228 -2.41 4.62 -4.17
CA ILE A 228 -3.77 4.37 -3.70
C ILE A 228 -4.34 3.10 -4.37
N LYS A 229 -4.84 2.18 -3.55
CA LYS A 229 -5.51 0.95 -3.96
C LYS A 229 -6.81 0.78 -3.18
N GLY A 230 -7.76 0.05 -3.77
CA GLY A 230 -9.05 -0.24 -3.13
C GLY A 230 -10.10 0.86 -3.22
N LEU A 231 -9.81 1.95 -3.96
CA LEU A 231 -10.77 3.03 -4.23
C LEU A 231 -11.01 3.17 -5.73
N SER A 232 -12.28 3.11 -6.13
CA SER A 232 -12.70 3.49 -7.47
C SER A 232 -13.86 4.47 -7.43
N GLY A 233 -14.01 5.25 -8.48
CA GLY A 233 -15.15 6.15 -8.58
C GLY A 233 -15.31 6.76 -9.95
N ARG A 234 -16.40 7.51 -10.09
CA ARG A 234 -16.66 8.33 -11.27
C ARG A 234 -17.59 9.50 -10.92
N PRO A 235 -17.46 10.64 -11.60
CA PRO A 235 -18.48 11.67 -11.57
C PRO A 235 -19.83 11.15 -12.09
N THR A 236 -20.91 11.48 -11.40
CA THR A 236 -22.28 11.17 -11.80
C THR A 236 -23.07 12.40 -12.24
N SER A 237 -22.58 13.61 -11.99
CA SER A 237 -23.12 14.87 -12.55
C SER A 237 -22.07 15.71 -13.32
N GLY A 238 -22.57 16.68 -14.09
CA GLY A 238 -21.74 17.63 -14.86
C GLY A 238 -21.08 17.06 -16.12
N LEU A 239 -20.29 17.90 -16.80
CA LEU A 239 -19.63 17.55 -18.07
C LEU A 239 -18.66 16.36 -17.95
N LEU A 240 -18.07 16.16 -16.76
CA LEU A 240 -17.21 15.01 -16.48
C LEU A 240 -18.02 13.70 -16.39
N ALA A 241 -19.27 13.72 -15.94
CA ALA A 241 -20.09 12.51 -15.91
C ALA A 241 -20.40 11.96 -17.31
N VAL A 242 -20.49 12.82 -18.33
CA VAL A 242 -20.70 12.40 -19.72
C VAL A 242 -19.49 11.62 -20.25
N LEU A 243 -18.28 12.11 -19.96
CA LEU A 243 -17.02 11.45 -20.33
C LEU A 243 -16.85 10.10 -19.58
N PHE A 244 -17.14 10.08 -18.28
CA PHE A 244 -17.02 8.87 -17.45
C PHE A 244 -18.17 7.88 -17.59
N LYS A 245 -19.29 8.23 -18.23
CA LYS A 245 -20.31 7.26 -18.65
C LYS A 245 -19.79 6.30 -19.74
N ILE A 246 -18.91 6.79 -20.61
CA ILE A 246 -18.32 6.01 -21.71
C ILE A 246 -17.09 5.24 -21.21
N ILE A 247 -16.27 5.89 -20.38
CA ILE A 247 -15.03 5.31 -19.85
C ILE A 247 -15.34 4.35 -18.69
N GLY A 248 -16.37 4.57 -17.88
CA GLY A 248 -16.70 3.79 -16.67
C GLY A 248 -15.90 4.21 -15.43
N GLU A 249 -15.97 3.44 -14.33
CA GLU A 249 -15.23 3.74 -13.08
C GLU A 249 -13.71 3.73 -13.30
N GLY A 250 -13.03 4.73 -12.74
CA GLY A 250 -11.57 4.84 -12.71
C GLY A 250 -11.04 4.58 -11.30
N ARG A 251 -9.81 4.07 -11.19
CA ARG A 251 -9.11 3.91 -9.91
C ARG A 251 -8.32 5.17 -9.63
N VAL A 252 -8.52 5.79 -8.48
CA VAL A 252 -7.63 6.88 -8.05
C VAL A 252 -6.33 6.22 -7.59
N VAL A 253 -5.19 6.66 -8.13
CA VAL A 253 -3.87 6.08 -7.81
C VAL A 253 -2.97 7.04 -7.07
N GLN A 254 -3.21 8.35 -7.20
CA GLN A 254 -2.48 9.39 -6.48
C GLN A 254 -3.35 10.63 -6.30
N SER A 255 -3.17 11.33 -5.18
CA SER A 255 -3.74 12.65 -4.92
C SER A 255 -2.70 13.51 -4.25
N ARG A 256 -2.54 14.76 -4.69
CA ARG A 256 -1.62 15.73 -4.08
C ARG A 256 -2.39 16.98 -3.70
N ILE A 257 -2.17 17.45 -2.48
CA ILE A 257 -2.93 18.54 -1.89
C ILE A 257 -1.95 19.62 -1.46
N ALA A 258 -2.19 20.85 -1.88
CA ALA A 258 -1.56 22.03 -1.32
C ALA A 258 -2.66 22.97 -0.80
N ILE A 259 -2.39 23.64 0.31
CA ILE A 259 -3.33 24.56 0.96
C ILE A 259 -2.76 25.97 0.88
N THR A 260 -3.57 26.92 0.43
CA THR A 260 -3.18 28.33 0.40
C THR A 260 -3.40 28.99 1.76
N PRO A 261 -2.79 30.17 2.03
CA PRO A 261 -2.98 30.87 3.30
C PRO A 261 -4.44 31.25 3.63
N ASP A 262 -5.26 31.47 2.60
CA ASP A 262 -6.70 31.76 2.73
C ASP A 262 -7.57 30.47 2.84
N GLY A 263 -6.94 29.31 2.96
CA GLY A 263 -7.61 28.02 3.20
C GLY A 263 -8.14 27.33 1.94
N LEU A 264 -7.91 27.89 0.75
CA LEU A 264 -8.26 27.23 -0.50
C LEU A 264 -7.37 26.00 -0.70
N GLN A 265 -8.01 24.86 -0.92
CA GLN A 265 -7.33 23.61 -1.23
C GLN A 265 -7.16 23.48 -2.74
N ILE A 266 -5.93 23.23 -3.20
CA ILE A 266 -5.61 22.87 -4.57
C ILE A 266 -5.26 21.39 -4.57
N ASN A 267 -6.07 20.58 -5.27
CA ASN A 267 -5.87 19.15 -5.36
C ASN A 267 -5.53 18.76 -6.80
N ARG A 268 -4.44 18.03 -6.98
CA ARG A 268 -4.10 17.35 -8.22
C ARG A 268 -4.22 15.84 -8.03
N ALA A 269 -5.21 15.24 -8.66
CA ALA A 269 -5.46 13.80 -8.61
C ALA A 269 -5.11 13.12 -9.93
N ARG A 270 -4.59 11.89 -9.83
CA ARG A 270 -4.37 10.99 -10.96
C ARG A 270 -5.27 9.77 -10.81
N ALA A 271 -6.01 9.47 -11.86
CA ALA A 271 -6.83 8.28 -11.97
C ALA A 271 -6.42 7.44 -13.19
N GLU A 272 -6.57 6.13 -13.08
CA GLU A 272 -6.22 5.17 -14.12
C GLU A 272 -7.39 4.25 -14.46
N LYS A 273 -7.48 3.90 -15.73
CA LYS A 273 -8.34 2.84 -16.24
C LYS A 273 -7.65 2.09 -17.37
N GLY A 274 -7.40 0.80 -17.15
CA GLY A 274 -6.64 -0.01 -18.09
C GLY A 274 -5.27 0.63 -18.34
N PHE A 275 -4.92 0.85 -19.61
CA PHE A 275 -3.67 1.49 -20.02
C PHE A 275 -3.74 3.03 -20.08
N PHE A 276 -4.86 3.65 -19.72
CA PHE A 276 -5.05 5.09 -19.78
C PHE A 276 -5.00 5.72 -18.38
N GLY A 277 -4.21 6.80 -18.25
CA GLY A 277 -4.13 7.62 -17.05
C GLY A 277 -4.54 9.06 -17.32
N VAL A 278 -5.34 9.66 -16.44
CA VAL A 278 -5.74 11.07 -16.50
C VAL A 278 -5.34 11.75 -15.21
N SER A 279 -4.75 12.93 -15.32
CA SER A 279 -4.51 13.82 -14.17
C SER A 279 -5.37 15.06 -14.30
N ALA A 280 -5.99 15.49 -13.21
CA ALA A 280 -6.79 16.70 -13.16
C ALA A 280 -6.42 17.52 -11.92
N THR A 281 -6.42 18.85 -12.08
CA THR A 281 -6.34 19.79 -10.99
C THR A 281 -7.75 20.29 -10.68
N VAL A 282 -8.11 20.36 -9.40
CA VAL A 282 -9.34 20.95 -8.89
C VAL A 282 -9.02 21.88 -7.73
N THR A 283 -9.89 22.86 -7.50
CA THR A 283 -9.86 23.70 -6.31
C THR A 283 -11.07 23.40 -5.44
N VAL A 284 -10.86 23.34 -4.13
CA VAL A 284 -11.89 23.07 -3.12
C VAL A 284 -11.88 24.22 -2.13
N GLN A 285 -13.00 24.92 -2.03
CA GLN A 285 -13.20 25.98 -1.05
C GLN A 285 -13.39 25.39 0.35
N PRO A 286 -13.12 26.16 1.43
CA PRO A 286 -13.38 25.73 2.80
C PRO A 286 -14.77 25.14 3.05
N ASN A 287 -15.79 25.67 2.37
CA ASN A 287 -17.19 25.20 2.43
C ASN A 287 -17.49 23.99 1.53
N GLY A 288 -16.48 23.34 0.95
CA GLY A 288 -16.62 22.15 0.10
C GLY A 288 -16.93 22.42 -1.38
N ILE A 289 -17.18 23.66 -1.79
CA ILE A 289 -17.45 23.93 -3.21
C ILE A 289 -16.20 23.64 -4.04
N THR A 290 -16.34 22.71 -4.99
CA THR A 290 -15.26 22.24 -5.84
C THR A 290 -15.40 22.79 -7.26
N LYS A 291 -14.30 23.27 -7.84
CA LYS A 291 -14.22 23.77 -9.21
C LYS A 291 -13.09 23.07 -9.95
N LYS A 292 -13.28 22.82 -11.25
CA LYS A 292 -12.22 22.27 -12.12
C LYS A 292 -11.17 23.35 -12.39
N GLY A 293 -9.90 22.99 -12.26
CA GLY A 293 -8.77 23.89 -12.52
C GLY A 293 -8.59 24.97 -11.46
N LEU A 294 -7.72 25.92 -11.80
CA LEU A 294 -7.48 27.12 -10.99
C LEU A 294 -8.49 28.22 -11.35
N PRO A 295 -8.93 29.05 -10.38
CA PRO A 295 -9.66 30.28 -10.65
C PRO A 295 -8.88 31.21 -11.59
N GLN A 296 -9.56 31.79 -12.59
CA GLN A 296 -8.92 32.67 -13.58
C GLN A 296 -8.47 34.01 -13.00
N ASP A 297 -9.13 34.46 -11.93
CA ASP A 297 -8.89 35.70 -11.19
C ASP A 297 -7.79 35.57 -10.12
N ARG A 298 -7.15 34.39 -10.02
CA ARG A 298 -6.12 34.09 -9.00
C ARG A 298 -4.84 33.52 -9.66
N PRO A 299 -4.13 34.32 -10.48
CA PRO A 299 -2.97 33.85 -11.26
C PRO A 299 -1.80 33.37 -10.39
N GLU A 300 -1.68 33.87 -9.16
CA GLU A 300 -0.65 33.45 -8.21
C GLU A 300 -0.76 31.96 -7.81
N LEU A 301 -1.94 31.36 -7.98
CA LEU A 301 -2.17 29.93 -7.69
C LEU A 301 -1.44 28.99 -8.65
N GLN A 302 -0.92 29.50 -9.78
CA GLN A 302 -0.10 28.73 -10.71
C GLN A 302 1.16 28.17 -10.03
N ALA A 303 1.72 28.87 -9.04
CA ALA A 303 2.87 28.39 -8.28
C ALA A 303 2.56 27.08 -7.53
N PHE A 304 1.38 26.98 -6.92
CA PHE A 304 0.92 25.76 -6.25
C PHE A 304 0.65 24.63 -7.23
N GLU A 305 0.03 24.92 -8.39
CA GLU A 305 -0.15 23.87 -9.40
C GLU A 305 1.19 23.36 -9.93
N THR A 306 2.16 24.24 -10.11
CA THR A 306 3.54 23.89 -10.51
C THR A 306 4.21 23.01 -9.45
N LEU A 307 4.06 23.38 -8.17
CA LEU A 307 4.52 22.59 -7.03
C LEU A 307 3.92 21.17 -7.05
N LEU A 308 2.60 21.05 -7.21
CA LEU A 308 1.91 19.76 -7.26
C LEU A 308 2.29 18.92 -8.49
N LYS A 309 2.79 19.53 -9.57
CA LYS A 309 3.24 18.84 -10.79
C LYS A 309 4.69 18.34 -10.71
N ARG A 310 5.46 18.72 -9.68
CA ARG A 310 6.86 18.29 -9.55
C ARG A 310 6.97 16.75 -9.59
N PRO A 311 7.92 16.16 -10.32
CA PRO A 311 8.09 14.72 -10.32
C PRO A 311 8.30 14.15 -8.91
N LEU A 312 7.69 13.00 -8.64
CA LEU A 312 7.93 12.22 -7.42
C LEU A 312 7.96 10.75 -7.83
N LYS A 313 9.08 10.09 -7.52
CA LYS A 313 9.25 8.64 -7.73
C LYS A 313 9.86 8.06 -6.47
N ILE A 314 9.08 7.28 -5.76
CA ILE A 314 9.49 6.62 -4.53
C ILE A 314 9.25 5.13 -4.70
N LYS A 315 10.26 4.33 -4.36
CA LYS A 315 10.11 2.90 -4.13
C LYS A 315 9.75 2.71 -2.67
N TYR A 316 8.56 2.19 -2.42
CA TYR A 316 8.10 1.89 -1.07
C TYR A 316 8.50 0.50 -0.63
N ILE A 317 8.57 0.32 0.67
CA ILE A 317 8.53 -1.01 1.28
C ILE A 317 7.13 -1.59 1.01
N PRO A 318 7.01 -2.84 0.52
CA PRO A 318 5.70 -3.46 0.27
C PRO A 318 4.85 -3.51 1.53
N LEU A 319 3.58 -3.13 1.43
CA LEU A 319 2.59 -3.42 2.47
C LEU A 319 2.38 -4.92 2.52
N GLN A 320 2.63 -5.55 3.67
CA GLN A 320 2.53 -7.00 3.80
C GLN A 320 1.07 -7.43 4.00
N ALA A 321 0.58 -8.34 3.15
CA ALA A 321 -0.76 -8.95 3.24
C ALA A 321 -1.04 -9.61 4.60
N ARG A 322 0.01 -10.00 5.31
CA ARG A 322 -0.04 -10.59 6.64
C ARG A 322 -0.58 -9.63 7.71
N VAL A 323 -0.26 -8.34 7.62
CA VAL A 323 -0.77 -7.32 8.56
C VAL A 323 -2.29 -7.18 8.41
N LEU A 324 -2.78 -7.22 7.16
CA LEU A 324 -4.20 -7.22 6.84
C LEU A 324 -4.92 -8.44 7.44
N ALA A 325 -4.35 -9.64 7.28
CA ALA A 325 -4.94 -10.86 7.87
C ALA A 325 -4.98 -10.80 9.42
N GLU A 326 -3.94 -10.26 10.05
CA GLU A 326 -3.83 -10.21 11.52
C GLU A 326 -4.73 -9.12 12.16
N MET A 327 -5.03 -8.02 11.45
CA MET A 327 -5.97 -6.97 11.92
C MET A 327 -7.37 -7.53 12.25
N TRP A 328 -7.85 -8.49 11.45
CA TRP A 328 -9.27 -8.85 11.42
C TRP A 328 -9.60 -10.22 12.02
N VAL A 329 -8.60 -11.07 12.25
CA VAL A 329 -8.76 -12.37 12.92
C VAL A 329 -8.97 -12.23 14.44
N LYS A 330 -8.59 -11.10 15.06
CA LYS A 330 -8.68 -10.87 16.52
C LYS A 330 -10.03 -10.32 17.03
N GLY A 331 -11.09 -10.35 16.22
CA GLY A 331 -12.39 -9.74 16.53
C GLY A 331 -13.44 -10.61 17.23
N ALA A 332 -13.20 -11.91 17.47
CA ALA A 332 -14.25 -12.82 17.97
C ALA A 332 -14.43 -12.82 19.50
N ASN A 333 -13.49 -12.27 20.27
CA ASN A 333 -13.41 -12.47 21.73
C ASN A 333 -13.06 -11.20 22.52
N GLY A 334 -13.09 -10.02 21.90
CA GLY A 334 -13.06 -8.73 22.61
C GLY A 334 -11.77 -8.40 23.38
N LYS A 335 -10.73 -9.22 23.26
CA LYS A 335 -9.38 -8.92 23.76
C LYS A 335 -8.39 -8.93 22.60
N LEU A 336 -7.80 -7.77 22.33
CA LEU A 336 -6.51 -7.70 21.63
C LEU A 336 -5.48 -8.36 22.54
N SER A 337 -5.28 -9.67 22.38
CA SER A 337 -4.12 -10.34 22.94
C SER A 337 -2.87 -9.65 22.36
N THR A 338 -1.96 -9.22 23.21
CA THR A 338 -0.59 -8.82 22.84
C THR A 338 0.22 -10.00 22.29
N GLN A 339 -0.34 -11.21 22.24
CA GLN A 339 0.26 -12.36 21.55
C GLN A 339 -0.26 -12.45 20.12
N VAL A 340 0.67 -12.23 19.18
CA VAL A 340 0.54 -12.52 17.75
C VAL A 340 0.55 -14.05 17.59
N HIS A 341 -0.57 -14.65 17.18
CA HIS A 341 -0.60 -16.05 16.80
C HIS A 341 -0.60 -16.16 15.29
N PHE A 342 0.47 -16.76 14.76
CA PHE A 342 0.75 -16.96 13.35
C PHE A 342 -0.17 -18.07 12.81
N TYR A 343 -1.16 -17.73 12.00
CA TYR A 343 -1.83 -18.73 11.16
C TYR A 343 -1.03 -18.88 9.87
N LYS A 344 -0.49 -20.08 9.65
CA LYS A 344 0.11 -20.49 8.40
C LYS A 344 -1.02 -21.03 7.53
N ASP A 345 -1.68 -20.16 6.78
CA ASP A 345 -2.61 -20.61 5.74
C ASP A 345 -1.83 -20.84 4.45
N LYS A 346 -2.06 -21.99 3.81
CA LYS A 346 -1.26 -22.48 2.67
C LYS A 346 -1.77 -21.99 1.32
N ASP A 347 -2.89 -21.27 1.29
CA ASP A 347 -3.62 -20.99 0.05
C ASP A 347 -3.53 -19.51 -0.41
N TYR A 348 -2.52 -18.77 0.05
CA TYR A 348 -2.18 -17.43 -0.46
C TYR A 348 -0.87 -17.49 -1.26
N GLU A 349 -0.98 -17.76 -2.57
CA GLU A 349 0.08 -17.55 -3.57
C GLU A 349 -0.18 -16.28 -4.39
#